data_AF-A0A832GH00-F1
#
_entry.id   AF-A0A832GH00-F1
#
_cell.length_a   1.000
_cell.length_b   1.000
_cell.length_c   1.000
_cell.angle_alpha   90.00
_cell.angle_beta   90.00
_cell.angle_gamma   90.00
#
_symmetry.space_group_name_H-M   'P 1'
#
loop_
_entity.id
_entity.type
_entity.pdbx_description
1 polymer ?
#
loop_
_entity_poly.entity_id
_entity_poly.type
_entity_poly.pdbx_seq_one_letter_code
_entity_poly.pdbx_strand_id
1 'polypeptide(L)' 'MGFATKAIHIGQEPDALTGSVTVPLYQTSTFAQEAIGVHKGFEYARTQNPTRTAW' A
#
# COMPACT_ATOMS: atom_id res chain seq x y z
N MET A 1 -10.80 14.71 -13.97
CA MET A 1 -10.30 15.05 -12.61
C MET A 1 -9.18 16.08 -12.73
N GLY A 2 -9.32 17.24 -12.08
CA GLY A 2 -8.28 18.29 -12.05
C GLY A 2 -7.12 17.96 -11.10
N PHE A 3 -6.06 18.76 -11.12
CA PHE A 3 -4.88 18.58 -10.28
C PHE A 3 -5.23 18.53 -8.78
N ALA A 4 -6.01 19.51 -8.30
CA ALA A 4 -6.42 19.59 -6.89
C ALA A 4 -7.16 18.33 -6.43
N THR A 5 -8.06 17.81 -7.25
CA THR A 5 -8.78 16.56 -6.94
C THR A 5 -7.85 15.36 -6.91
N LYS A 6 -6.93 15.27 -7.87
CA LYS A 6 -5.94 14.18 -7.92
C LYS A 6 -4.99 14.20 -6.72
N ALA A 7 -4.52 15.38 -6.32
CA ALA A 7 -3.62 15.53 -5.19
C ALA A 7 -4.24 15.10 -3.84
N ILE A 8 -5.57 15.13 -3.74
CA ILE A 8 -6.31 14.69 -2.55
C ILE A 8 -6.59 13.17 -2.59
N HIS A 9 -6.91 12.60 -3.76
CA HIS A 9 -7.48 11.25 -3.83
C HIS A 9 -6.57 10.15 -4.39
N ILE A 10 -5.56 10.49 -5.21
CA ILE A 10 -4.68 9.46 -5.79
C ILE A 10 -3.98 8.71 -4.66
N GLY A 11 -4.01 7.37 -4.74
CA GLY A 11 -3.32 6.52 -3.78
C GLY A 11 -4.07 6.23 -2.49
N GLN A 12 -5.26 6.79 -2.31
CA GLN A 12 -6.03 6.74 -1.06
C GLN A 12 -7.36 5.99 -1.24
N GLU A 13 -7.37 4.95 -2.07
CA GLU A 13 -8.52 4.06 -2.15
C GLU A 13 -8.75 3.39 -0.78
N PRO A 14 -10.01 3.19 -0.35
CA PRO A 14 -10.30 2.55 0.93
C PRO A 14 -9.59 1.20 1.06
N ASP A 15 -8.91 1.01 2.20
CA ASP A 15 -8.18 -0.22 2.50
C ASP A 15 -9.12 -1.43 2.43
N ALA A 16 -8.74 -2.46 1.66
CA ALA A 16 -9.60 -3.62 1.41
C ALA A 16 -9.82 -4.52 2.64
N LEU A 17 -8.97 -4.43 3.67
CA LEU A 17 -9.07 -5.25 4.88
C LEU A 17 -10.01 -4.61 5.91
N THR A 18 -10.00 -3.28 6.01
CA THR A 18 -10.62 -2.53 7.12
C THR A 18 -11.59 -1.45 6.69
N GLY A 19 -11.56 -1.02 5.42
CA GLY A 19 -12.30 0.13 4.92
C GLY A 19 -11.69 1.48 5.33
N SER A 20 -10.48 1.50 5.88
CA SER A 20 -9.80 2.75 6.24
C SER A 20 -9.64 3.64 5.01
N VAL A 21 -10.16 4.87 5.09
CA VAL A 21 -10.04 5.87 4.02
C VAL A 21 -8.63 6.49 3.95
N THR A 22 -7.88 6.41 5.04
CA THR A 22 -6.46 6.81 5.05
C THR A 22 -5.60 5.57 4.91
N VAL A 23 -4.53 5.69 4.12
CA VAL A 23 -3.55 4.62 3.90
C VAL A 23 -2.89 4.24 5.23
N PRO A 24 -2.96 2.96 5.66
CA PRO A 24 -2.28 2.51 6.87
C PRO A 24 -0.75 2.66 6.77
N LEU A 25 -0.11 2.86 7.92
CA LEU A 25 1.35 2.94 8.02
C LEU A 25 1.95 1.55 8.24
N TYR A 26 2.56 0.97 7.20
CA TYR A 26 3.18 -0.36 7.25
C TYR A 26 4.63 -0.27 7.75
N GLN A 27 4.81 -0.11 9.07
CA GLN A 27 6.10 -0.15 9.78
C GLN A 27 6.63 -1.58 9.98
N THR A 28 6.73 -2.34 8.89
CA THR A 28 7.34 -3.66 8.86
C THR A 28 8.49 -3.68 7.85
N SER A 29 9.49 -4.52 8.10
CA SER A 29 10.57 -4.76 7.15
C SER A 29 10.20 -5.81 6.10
N THR A 30 9.38 -6.81 6.46
CA THR A 30 9.07 -7.98 5.62
C THR A 30 7.58 -8.30 5.63
N PHE A 31 7.11 -9.01 4.60
CA PHE A 31 5.72 -9.45 4.43
C PHE A 31 5.66 -10.96 4.27
N ALA A 32 4.65 -11.58 4.89
CA ALA A 32 4.47 -13.02 4.81
C ALA A 32 4.15 -13.46 3.38
N GLN A 33 4.89 -14.44 2.87
CA GLN A 33 4.62 -15.10 1.60
C GLN A 33 3.76 -16.36 1.85
N GLU A 34 2.90 -16.71 0.91
CA GLU A 34 2.09 -17.93 0.98
C GLU A 34 2.94 -19.17 0.70
N ALA A 35 3.91 -19.04 -0.21
CA ALA A 35 4.95 -20.01 -0.53
C ALA A 35 6.17 -19.27 -1.08
N ILE A 36 7.28 -19.97 -1.35
CA ILE A 36 8.49 -19.37 -1.93
C ILE A 36 8.14 -18.70 -3.26
N GLY A 37 8.31 -17.38 -3.33
CA GLY A 37 8.02 -16.58 -4.52
C GLY A 37 6.54 -16.30 -4.76
N VAL A 38 5.64 -16.68 -3.84
CA VAL A 38 4.19 -16.43 -3.93
C VAL A 38 3.81 -15.39 -2.87
N HIS A 39 3.82 -14.12 -3.26
CA HIS A 39 3.59 -12.97 -2.38
C HIS A 39 2.35 -12.16 -2.80
N LYS A 40 1.78 -11.39 -1.85
CA LYS A 40 0.59 -10.54 -2.07
C LYS A 40 0.91 -9.17 -2.66
N GLY A 41 1.98 -9.08 -3.45
CA GLY A 41 2.48 -7.86 -4.08
C GLY A 41 3.67 -7.21 -3.37
N PHE A 42 3.93 -7.56 -2.11
CA PHE A 42 5.08 -7.07 -1.34
C PHE A 42 5.78 -8.24 -0.65
N GLU A 43 7.12 -8.21 -0.63
CA GLU A 43 7.95 -9.20 0.07
C GLU A 43 8.85 -8.55 1.13
N TYR A 44 9.45 -7.40 0.80
CA TYR A 44 10.42 -6.72 1.64
C TYR A 44 10.37 -5.21 1.41
N ALA A 45 10.24 -4.44 2.50
CA ALA A 45 9.93 -3.01 2.50
C ALA A 45 10.99 -2.13 1.82
N ARG A 46 12.25 -2.58 1.80
CA ARG A 46 13.31 -1.90 1.06
C ARG A 46 13.01 -1.90 -0.44
N THR A 47 12.56 -3.04 -0.99
CA THR A 47 12.17 -3.14 -2.40
C THR A 47 10.89 -2.35 -2.65
N GLN A 48 9.80 -2.69 -1.95
CA GLN A 48 8.50 -2.01 -2.05
C GLN A 48 7.77 -2.07 -0.71
N ASN A 49 7.01 -1.01 -0.39
CA ASN A 49 6.21 -0.91 0.83
C ASN A 49 4.85 -0.27 0.49
N PRO A 50 3.71 -0.83 0.96
CA PRO A 50 2.39 -0.33 0.61
C PRO A 50 2.19 1.16 0.87
N THR A 51 2.68 1.67 2.00
CA THR A 51 2.56 3.09 2.35
C THR A 51 3.35 3.98 1.40
N ARG A 52 4.55 3.54 0.96
CA ARG A 52 5.39 4.31 0.01
C ARG A 52 4.85 4.25 -1.43
N THR A 53 4.22 3.14 -1.80
CA THR A 53 3.68 2.94 -3.15
C THR A 53 2.35 3.66 -3.38
N ALA A 54 1.69 4.10 -2.31
CA ALA A 54 0.44 4.83 -2.43
C ALA A 54 0.60 6.18 -3.16
N TRP A 55 1.73 6.88 -3.03
CA TRP A 55 1.91 8.25 -3.54
C TRP A 55 3.06 8.33 -4.55
#